data_AF-A0AAT9GCY2-F1
#
_entry.id   AF-A0AAT9GCY2-F1
#
_cell.length_a   1.000
_cell.length_b   1.000
_cell.length_c   1.000
_cell.angle_alpha   90.00
_cell.angle_beta   90.00
_cell.angle_gamma   90.00
#
_symmetry.space_group_name_H-M   'P 1'
#
loop_
_entity.id
_entity.type
_entity.pdbx_description
1 polymer ?
#
loop_
_entity_poly.entity_id
_entity_poly.type
_entity_poly.pdbx_seq_one_letter_code
_entity_poly.pdbx_strand_id
1 'polypeptide(L)'
;MILLFYKLRLLNYILGSLKDIIVKLFLFTMYLYTFSIVLMFLSNGFWYAVEFCSFKNAFYRLFQYCKWYYENREDLGYGISIRILVAFLTPHFLYKLLLGTGWKSFLKEKIIQTLNTRRKKGSEFSNSSKPSGSSYSDKNNYSNNSGNNERQAQDAKRKVNMIKQLLIKDIEATIDRRLNYIFFGKRSKPH
;
A
#
# COMPACT_ATOMS: atom_id res chain seq x y z
N MET A 1 -41.02 8.18 6.32
CA MET A 1 -39.54 8.24 6.54
C MET A 1 -38.91 6.89 6.86
N ILE A 2 -39.45 6.07 7.77
CA ILE A 2 -38.87 4.77 8.17
C ILE A 2 -38.64 3.79 7.00
N LEU A 3 -39.55 3.74 6.02
CA LEU A 3 -39.41 2.86 4.85
C LEU A 3 -38.21 3.23 3.94
N LEU A 4 -37.89 4.53 3.84
CA LEU A 4 -36.74 5.03 3.06
C LEU A 4 -35.41 4.66 3.74
N PHE A 5 -35.34 4.75 5.07
CA PHE A 5 -34.18 4.30 5.84
C PHE A 5 -33.92 2.80 5.68
N TYR A 6 -34.98 1.98 5.63
CA TYR A 6 -34.83 0.54 5.42
C TYR A 6 -34.30 0.22 4.02
N LYS A 7 -34.80 0.91 2.99
CA LYS A 7 -34.29 0.80 1.61
C LYS A 7 -32.83 1.24 1.48
N LEU A 8 -32.44 2.33 2.14
CA LEU A 8 -31.05 2.80 2.18
C LEU A 8 -30.12 1.81 2.90
N ARG A 9 -30.58 1.21 4.00
CA ARG A 9 -29.80 0.20 4.73
C ARG A 9 -29.59 -1.07 3.91
N LEU A 10 -30.62 -1.53 3.19
CA LEU A 10 -30.53 -2.67 2.28
C LEU A 10 -29.58 -2.38 1.11
N LEU A 11 -29.66 -1.18 0.52
CA LEU A 11 -28.76 -0.77 -0.55
C LEU A 11 -27.31 -0.68 -0.08
N ASN A 12 -27.07 -0.18 1.13
CA ASN A 12 -25.73 -0.14 1.72
C ASN A 12 -25.19 -1.54 2.01
N TYR A 13 -26.03 -2.48 2.44
CA TYR A 13 -25.66 -3.88 2.59
C TYR A 13 -25.29 -4.54 1.25
N ILE A 14 -26.07 -4.28 0.21
CA ILE A 14 -25.79 -4.75 -1.16
C ILE A 14 -24.49 -4.13 -1.69
N LEU A 15 -24.28 -2.83 -1.50
CA LEU A 15 -23.03 -2.16 -1.90
C LEU A 15 -21.81 -2.67 -1.12
N GLY A 16 -21.97 -2.95 0.17
CA GLY A 16 -20.93 -3.58 1.00
C GLY A 16 -20.55 -4.96 0.47
N SER A 17 -21.55 -5.79 0.15
CA SER A 17 -21.33 -7.11 -0.46
C SER A 17 -20.70 -7.03 -1.85
N LEU A 18 -21.13 -6.08 -2.69
CA LEU A 18 -20.56 -5.86 -4.02
C LEU A 18 -19.08 -5.48 -3.95
N LYS A 19 -18.69 -4.63 -2.99
CA LYS A 19 -17.28 -4.28 -2.77
C LYS A 19 -16.47 -5.54 -2.48
N ASP A 20 -16.95 -6.40 -1.60
CA ASP A 20 -16.25 -7.65 -1.26
C ASP A 20 -16.18 -8.61 -2.45
N ILE A 21 -17.23 -8.70 -3.25
CA ILE A 21 -17.24 -9.48 -4.50
C ILE A 21 -16.21 -8.96 -5.49
N ILE A 22 -16.15 -7.65 -5.70
CA ILE A 22 -15.17 -7.02 -6.61
C ILE A 22 -13.73 -7.30 -6.14
N VAL A 23 -13.47 -7.19 -4.84
CA VAL A 23 -12.14 -7.48 -4.29
C VAL A 23 -11.77 -8.95 -4.48
N LYS A 24 -12.70 -9.88 -4.23
CA LYS A 24 -12.48 -11.31 -4.47
C LYS A 24 -12.23 -11.60 -5.95
N LEU A 25 -13.00 -10.98 -6.85
CA LEU A 25 -12.87 -11.17 -8.29
C LEU A 25 -11.54 -10.61 -8.82
N PHE A 26 -11.09 -9.48 -8.27
CA PHE A 26 -9.77 -8.94 -8.54
C PHE A 26 -8.66 -9.90 -8.11
N LEU A 27 -8.72 -10.43 -6.87
CA LEU A 27 -7.76 -11.40 -6.37
C LEU A 27 -7.76 -12.69 -7.21
N PHE A 28 -8.94 -13.16 -7.60
CA PHE A 28 -9.08 -14.32 -8.47
C PHE A 28 -8.45 -14.10 -9.85
N THR A 29 -8.66 -12.92 -10.44
CA THR A 29 -8.03 -12.54 -11.72
C THR A 29 -6.51 -12.52 -11.62
N MET A 30 -5.95 -11.95 -10.54
CA MET A 30 -4.50 -11.93 -10.30
C MET A 30 -3.93 -13.35 -10.08
N TYR A 31 -4.69 -14.21 -9.40
CA TYR A 31 -4.35 -15.62 -9.23
C TYR A 31 -4.31 -16.35 -10.57
N LEU A 32 -5.33 -16.21 -11.42
CA LEU A 32 -5.35 -16.82 -12.75
C LEU A 32 -4.24 -16.30 -13.67
N TYR A 33 -3.92 -15.01 -13.55
CA TYR A 33 -2.81 -14.42 -14.31
C TYR A 33 -1.46 -15.05 -13.94
N THR A 34 -1.16 -15.13 -12.64
CA THR A 34 0.08 -15.77 -12.16
C THR A 34 0.12 -17.26 -12.49
N PHE A 35 -1.01 -17.97 -12.34
CA PHE A 35 -1.16 -19.36 -12.79
C PHE A 35 -0.80 -19.52 -14.28
N SER A 36 -1.35 -18.64 -15.14
CA SER A 36 -1.09 -18.69 -16.59
C SER A 36 0.38 -18.48 -16.94
N ILE A 37 1.04 -17.50 -16.32
CA ILE A 37 2.47 -17.24 -16.56
C ILE A 37 3.32 -18.44 -16.15
N VAL A 38 3.03 -19.02 -14.99
CA VAL A 38 3.75 -20.20 -14.52
C VAL A 38 3.50 -21.39 -15.45
N LEU A 39 2.28 -21.57 -15.93
CA LEU A 39 1.96 -22.61 -16.90
C LEU A 39 2.73 -22.41 -18.22
N MET A 40 2.85 -21.18 -18.72
CA MET A 40 3.70 -20.87 -19.89
C MET A 40 5.16 -21.19 -19.65
N PHE A 41 5.68 -20.83 -18.46
CA PHE A 41 7.05 -21.12 -18.08
C PHE A 41 7.32 -22.63 -18.07
N LEU A 42 6.44 -23.43 -17.47
CA LEU A 42 6.60 -24.89 -17.40
C LEU A 42 6.41 -25.59 -18.75
N SER A 43 5.58 -25.04 -19.63
CA SER A 43 5.28 -25.66 -20.92
C SER A 43 6.27 -25.28 -22.01
N ASN A 44 6.62 -24.00 -22.12
CA ASN A 44 7.40 -23.45 -23.24
C ASN A 44 8.72 -22.81 -22.80
N GLY A 45 9.00 -22.74 -21.49
CA GLY A 45 10.22 -22.18 -20.94
C GLY A 45 10.16 -20.69 -20.62
N PHE A 46 11.25 -20.19 -20.04
CA PHE A 46 11.35 -18.83 -19.49
C PHE A 46 11.17 -17.72 -20.51
N TRP A 47 11.88 -17.80 -21.63
CA TRP A 47 11.90 -16.74 -22.64
C TRP A 47 10.49 -16.47 -23.19
N TYR A 48 9.74 -17.53 -23.42
CA TYR A 48 8.36 -17.47 -23.87
C TYR A 48 7.44 -16.81 -22.84
N ALA A 49 7.57 -17.16 -21.56
CA ALA A 49 6.75 -16.57 -20.50
C ALA A 49 7.00 -15.06 -20.37
N VAL A 50 8.25 -14.62 -20.54
CA VAL A 50 8.61 -13.18 -20.49
C VAL A 50 8.04 -12.42 -21.68
N GLU A 51 8.20 -12.95 -22.90
CA GLU A 51 7.70 -12.32 -24.13
C GLU A 51 6.17 -12.15 -24.11
N PHE A 52 5.45 -13.12 -23.54
CA PHE A 52 3.99 -13.13 -23.51
C PHE A 52 3.38 -12.78 -22.14
N CYS A 53 4.16 -12.14 -21.26
CA CYS A 53 3.75 -11.78 -19.89
C CYS A 53 2.58 -10.77 -19.83
N SER A 54 2.23 -10.12 -20.96
CA SER A 54 1.10 -9.19 -21.03
C SER A 54 -0.23 -9.83 -20.60
N PHE A 55 -1.06 -9.09 -19.86
CA PHE A 55 -2.35 -9.55 -19.34
C PHE A 55 -3.23 -10.22 -20.40
N LYS A 56 -3.40 -9.60 -21.57
CA LYS A 56 -4.21 -10.15 -22.67
C LYS A 56 -3.65 -11.49 -23.16
N ASN A 57 -2.34 -11.57 -23.34
CA ASN A 57 -1.66 -12.76 -23.84
C ASN A 57 -1.69 -13.89 -22.80
N ALA A 58 -1.56 -13.55 -21.52
CA ALA A 58 -1.69 -14.46 -20.40
C ALA A 58 -3.04 -15.19 -20.42
N PHE A 59 -4.14 -14.46 -20.50
CA PHE A 59 -5.47 -15.07 -20.53
C PHE A 59 -5.77 -15.81 -21.84
N TYR A 60 -5.34 -15.26 -22.98
CA TYR A 60 -5.52 -15.91 -24.28
C TYR A 60 -4.84 -17.29 -24.32
N ARG A 61 -3.60 -17.36 -23.85
CA ARG A 61 -2.84 -18.62 -23.80
C ARG A 61 -3.39 -19.58 -22.74
N LEU A 62 -3.84 -19.08 -21.59
CA LEU A 62 -4.54 -19.90 -20.60
C LEU A 62 -5.75 -20.59 -21.22
N PHE A 63 -6.55 -19.85 -21.98
CA PHE A 63 -7.69 -20.40 -22.70
C PHE A 63 -7.26 -21.45 -23.74
N GLN A 64 -6.20 -21.19 -24.51
CA GLN A 64 -5.66 -22.18 -25.45
C GLN A 64 -5.21 -23.47 -24.75
N TYR A 65 -4.55 -23.36 -23.60
CA TYR A 65 -4.16 -24.53 -22.80
C TYR A 65 -5.37 -25.30 -22.29
N CYS A 66 -6.39 -24.62 -21.76
CA CYS A 66 -7.62 -25.27 -21.32
C CYS A 66 -8.34 -25.99 -22.49
N LYS A 67 -8.38 -25.35 -23.67
CA LYS A 67 -8.95 -25.94 -24.88
C LYS A 67 -8.17 -27.19 -25.30
N TRP A 68 -6.85 -27.09 -25.40
CA TRP A 68 -5.99 -28.20 -25.77
C TRP A 68 -6.10 -29.36 -24.78
N TYR A 69 -6.16 -29.07 -23.48
CA TYR A 69 -6.36 -30.07 -22.43
C TYR A 69 -7.69 -30.81 -22.58
N TYR A 70 -8.77 -30.08 -22.89
CA TYR A 70 -10.09 -30.66 -23.08
C TYR A 70 -10.13 -31.57 -24.32
N GLU A 71 -9.51 -31.14 -25.42
CA GLU A 71 -9.45 -31.91 -26.67
C GLU A 71 -8.59 -33.16 -26.56
N ASN A 72 -7.50 -33.12 -25.78
CA ASN A 72 -6.55 -34.23 -25.65
C ASN A 72 -6.71 -35.02 -24.35
N ARG A 73 -7.88 -34.94 -23.71
CA ARG A 73 -8.11 -35.48 -22.36
C ARG A 73 -7.79 -36.97 -22.18
N GLU A 74 -7.86 -37.73 -23.26
CA GLU A 74 -7.69 -39.19 -23.29
C GLU A 74 -6.22 -39.59 -23.46
N ASP A 75 -5.35 -38.65 -23.87
CA ASP A 75 -3.91 -38.88 -24.13
C ASP A 75 -3.01 -37.99 -23.23
N LEU A 76 -3.54 -37.57 -22.08
CA LEU A 76 -2.81 -36.75 -21.12
C LEU A 76 -1.82 -37.61 -20.34
N GLY A 77 -0.55 -37.56 -20.74
CA GLY A 77 0.53 -38.11 -19.93
C GLY A 77 0.64 -37.41 -18.56
N TYR A 78 1.07 -38.15 -17.53
CA TYR A 78 1.24 -37.66 -16.16
C TYR A 78 2.09 -36.37 -16.06
N GLY A 79 3.01 -36.16 -17.00
CA GLY A 79 3.83 -34.95 -17.07
C GLY A 79 3.02 -33.66 -17.20
N ILE A 80 1.95 -33.64 -18.02
CA ILE A 80 1.09 -32.46 -18.15
C ILE A 80 0.33 -32.20 -16.85
N SER A 81 -0.22 -33.25 -16.22
CA SER A 81 -0.97 -33.14 -14.97
C SER A 81 -0.09 -32.59 -13.84
N ILE A 82 1.16 -33.02 -13.75
CA ILE A 82 2.12 -32.50 -12.77
C ILE A 82 2.43 -31.02 -13.05
N ARG A 83 2.61 -30.62 -14.31
CA ARG A 83 2.87 -29.21 -14.66
C ARG A 83 1.70 -28.31 -14.28
N ILE A 84 0.46 -28.74 -14.55
CA ILE A 84 -0.75 -28.01 -14.17
C ILE A 84 -0.84 -27.90 -12.65
N LEU A 85 -0.59 -29.00 -11.92
CA LEU A 85 -0.62 -29.00 -10.46
C LEU A 85 0.42 -28.04 -9.88
N VAL A 86 1.67 -28.09 -10.36
CA VAL A 86 2.73 -27.18 -9.91
C VAL A 86 2.37 -25.73 -10.23
N ALA A 87 1.87 -25.47 -11.45
CA ALA A 87 1.44 -24.12 -11.82
C ALA A 87 0.32 -23.62 -10.91
N PHE A 88 -0.63 -24.47 -10.53
CA PHE A 88 -1.76 -24.12 -9.66
C PHE A 88 -1.31 -23.83 -8.22
N LEU A 89 -0.36 -24.61 -7.70
CA LEU A 89 0.16 -24.41 -6.35
C LEU A 89 1.09 -23.19 -6.25
N THR A 90 1.79 -22.83 -7.32
CA THR A 90 2.83 -21.79 -7.30
C THR A 90 2.30 -20.41 -6.85
N PRO A 91 1.17 -19.88 -7.36
CA PRO A 91 0.61 -18.62 -6.88
C PRO A 91 0.29 -18.62 -5.38
N HIS A 92 -0.13 -19.77 -4.83
CA HIS A 92 -0.43 -19.89 -3.40
C HIS A 92 0.84 -19.81 -2.56
N PHE A 93 1.91 -20.50 -2.98
CA PHE A 93 3.21 -20.40 -2.31
C PHE A 93 3.81 -19.00 -2.44
N LEU A 94 3.68 -18.36 -3.61
CA LEU A 94 4.15 -17.01 -3.84
C LEU A 94 3.40 -16.01 -2.94
N TYR A 95 2.08 -16.16 -2.80
CA TYR A 95 1.28 -15.37 -1.88
C TYR A 95 1.72 -15.55 -0.42
N LYS A 96 1.93 -16.80 0.02
CA LYS A 96 2.41 -17.11 1.37
C LYS A 96 3.79 -16.51 1.64
N LEU A 97 4.68 -16.57 0.67
CA LEU A 97 6.02 -15.99 0.73
C LEU A 97 5.94 -14.45 0.83
N LEU A 98 5.11 -13.81 0.00
CA LEU A 98 4.85 -12.36 0.06
C LEU A 98 4.33 -11.93 1.44
N LEU A 99 3.47 -12.74 2.08
CA LEU A 99 2.98 -12.46 3.44
C LEU A 99 4.09 -12.56 4.49
N GLY A 100 4.94 -13.58 4.40
CA GLY A 100 6.00 -13.84 5.39
C GLY A 100 7.15 -12.82 5.36
N THR A 101 7.38 -12.17 4.22
CA THR A 101 8.58 -11.35 4.00
C THR A 101 8.42 -9.89 4.47
N GLY A 102 7.36 -9.54 5.21
CA GLY A 102 7.24 -8.20 5.84
C GLY A 102 7.16 -7.01 4.86
N TRP A 103 6.64 -7.22 3.65
CA TRP A 103 6.62 -6.23 2.55
C TRP A 103 5.96 -4.91 2.91
N LYS A 104 5.09 -4.87 3.94
CA LYS A 104 4.50 -3.62 4.44
C LYS A 104 5.54 -2.55 4.76
N SER A 105 6.67 -2.92 5.38
CA SER A 105 7.69 -1.95 5.76
C SER A 105 8.46 -1.44 4.54
N PHE A 106 8.82 -2.34 3.64
CA PHE A 106 9.53 -2.02 2.40
C PHE A 106 8.69 -1.18 1.44
N LEU A 107 7.40 -1.51 1.26
CA LEU A 107 6.47 -0.73 0.44
C LEU A 107 6.20 0.64 1.06
N LYS A 108 6.06 0.74 2.39
CA LYS A 108 5.89 2.03 3.07
C LYS A 108 7.10 2.94 2.81
N GLU A 109 8.31 2.40 2.89
CA GLU A 109 9.53 3.16 2.64
C GLU A 109 9.66 3.60 1.18
N LYS A 110 9.36 2.70 0.22
CA LYS A 110 9.35 3.04 -1.20
C LYS A 110 8.27 4.06 -1.56
N ILE A 111 7.05 3.93 -1.03
CA ILE A 111 5.97 4.89 -1.25
C ILE A 111 6.35 6.28 -0.71
N ILE A 112 6.93 6.35 0.50
CA ILE A 112 7.42 7.61 1.07
C ILE A 112 8.53 8.21 0.19
N GLN A 113 9.45 7.39 -0.31
CA GLN A 113 10.55 7.82 -1.17
C GLN A 113 10.03 8.40 -2.50
N THR A 114 9.06 7.75 -3.14
CA THR A 114 8.42 8.22 -4.38
C THR A 114 7.55 9.46 -4.15
N LEU A 115 6.85 9.55 -3.01
CA LEU A 115 6.05 10.72 -2.65
C LEU A 115 6.95 11.95 -2.38
N ASN A 116 8.07 11.76 -1.69
CA ASN A 116 9.03 12.82 -1.40
C ASN A 116 9.76 13.33 -2.67
N THR A 117 10.05 12.45 -3.62
CA THR A 117 10.62 12.86 -4.92
C THR A 117 9.62 13.61 -5.77
N ARG A 118 8.33 13.24 -5.75
CA ARG A 118 7.28 14.01 -6.43
C ARG A 118 7.01 15.37 -5.77
N ARG A 119 7.11 15.47 -4.44
CA ARG A 119 6.97 16.74 -3.71
C ARG A 119 8.11 17.72 -3.99
N LYS A 120 9.36 17.24 -4.12
CA LYS A 120 10.51 18.09 -4.45
C LYS A 120 10.48 18.63 -5.88
N LYS A 121 9.86 17.90 -6.82
CA LYS A 121 9.75 18.36 -8.23
C LYS A 121 8.74 19.49 -8.45
N GLY A 122 7.93 19.84 -7.44
CA GLY A 122 6.93 20.91 -7.50
C GLY A 122 7.35 22.23 -6.84
N SER A 123 8.52 22.30 -6.21
CA SER A 123 8.98 23.50 -5.47
C SER A 123 10.17 24.22 -6.12
N GLU A 124 10.56 23.87 -7.34
CA GLU A 124 11.70 24.46 -8.06
C GLU A 124 11.28 25.39 -9.21
N PHE A 125 10.07 25.97 -9.14
CA PHE A 125 9.65 26.98 -10.11
C PHE A 125 8.93 28.14 -9.43
N SER A 126 9.67 28.92 -8.65
CA SER A 126 9.21 30.24 -8.24
C SER A 126 10.40 31.20 -8.08
N ASN A 127 10.51 32.05 -9.10
CA ASN A 127 11.03 33.42 -9.08
C ASN A 127 12.56 33.61 -8.97
N SER A 128 13.23 33.65 -10.13
CA SER A 128 14.43 34.47 -10.31
C SER A 128 14.17 35.56 -11.35
N SER A 129 13.57 36.66 -10.89
CA SER A 129 13.59 37.93 -11.61
C SER A 129 14.13 39.01 -10.67
N LYS A 130 15.44 39.28 -10.75
CA LYS A 130 16.00 40.64 -10.77
C LYS A 130 17.51 40.63 -11.03
N PRO A 131 18.04 41.72 -11.61
CA PRO A 131 19.28 41.73 -12.38
C PRO A 131 20.52 42.04 -11.54
N SER A 132 21.65 41.63 -12.13
CA SER A 132 23.02 42.15 -11.99
C SER A 132 23.27 43.21 -10.91
N GLY A 133 24.05 42.83 -9.89
CA GLY A 133 24.79 43.73 -9.01
C GLY A 133 26.04 43.02 -8.51
N SER A 134 27.21 43.49 -8.96
CA SER A 134 28.52 42.99 -8.59
C SER A 134 28.85 43.24 -7.11
N SER A 135 29.46 42.28 -6.43
CA SER A 135 30.59 42.55 -5.51
C SER A 135 31.27 41.25 -5.09
N TYR A 136 32.60 41.28 -5.07
CA TYR A 136 33.51 40.20 -4.70
C TYR A 136 33.32 39.74 -3.25
N SER A 137 33.49 38.43 -2.98
CA SER A 137 34.35 37.97 -1.88
C SER A 137 34.72 36.50 -2.03
N ASP A 138 36.02 36.25 -2.11
CA ASP A 138 36.66 34.98 -1.84
C ASP A 138 36.39 34.54 -0.39
N LYS A 139 36.09 33.25 -0.20
CA LYS A 139 36.90 32.33 0.64
C LYS A 139 36.26 30.94 0.74
N ASN A 140 37.08 29.97 0.35
CA ASN A 140 36.91 28.54 0.61
C ASN A 140 36.66 28.27 2.10
N ASN A 141 35.73 27.37 2.43
CA ASN A 141 35.95 26.53 3.60
C ASN A 141 35.36 25.13 3.45
N TYR A 142 36.15 24.19 3.94
CA TYR A 142 36.07 22.75 3.73
C TYR A 142 34.80 22.11 4.30
N SER A 143 34.34 21.10 3.56
CA SER A 143 33.53 19.95 3.98
C SER A 143 33.74 19.54 5.45
N ASN A 144 32.64 19.49 6.21
CA ASN A 144 32.50 18.57 7.34
C ASN A 144 31.05 18.05 7.42
N ASN A 145 30.75 17.06 6.58
CA ASN A 145 29.41 16.51 6.37
C ASN A 145 29.06 15.34 7.33
N SER A 146 29.64 15.32 8.55
CA SER A 146 29.43 14.26 9.55
C SER A 146 28.52 14.66 10.72
N GLY A 147 28.07 15.91 10.82
CA GLY A 147 27.31 16.41 11.97
C GLY A 147 25.79 16.51 11.81
N ASN A 148 25.24 16.26 10.61
CA ASN A 148 23.82 16.50 10.33
C ASN A 148 22.88 15.45 10.93
N ASN A 149 23.29 14.18 10.98
CA ASN A 149 22.42 13.11 11.48
C ASN A 149 22.21 13.17 13.00
N GLU A 150 23.23 13.55 13.77
CA GLU A 150 23.13 13.66 15.23
C GLU A 150 22.30 14.86 15.68
N ARG A 151 22.43 16.01 14.99
CA ARG A 151 21.60 17.19 15.24
C ARG A 151 20.12 16.92 14.94
N GLN A 152 19.84 16.20 13.85
CA GLN A 152 18.47 15.85 13.48
C GLN A 152 17.83 14.85 14.46
N ALA A 153 18.62 13.91 14.99
CA ALA A 153 18.16 12.98 16.04
C ALA A 153 17.92 13.67 17.39
N GLN A 154 18.77 14.64 17.77
CA GLN A 154 18.56 15.45 18.98
C GLN A 154 17.33 16.35 18.88
N ASP A 155 17.11 16.97 17.72
CA ASP A 155 15.91 17.80 17.48
C ASP A 155 14.62 16.97 17.49
N ALA A 156 14.65 15.75 16.95
CA ALA A 156 13.52 14.82 17.04
C ALA A 156 13.22 14.45 18.50
N LYS A 157 14.25 14.16 19.30
CA LYS A 157 14.08 13.89 20.75
C LYS A 157 13.47 15.07 21.50
N ARG A 158 13.91 16.30 21.21
CA ARG A 158 13.35 17.53 21.82
C ARG A 158 11.88 17.72 21.46
N LYS A 159 11.51 17.53 20.18
CA LYS A 159 10.11 17.64 19.72
C LYS A 159 9.21 16.58 20.36
N VAL A 160 9.69 15.34 20.47
CA VAL A 160 8.94 14.26 21.14
C VAL A 160 8.71 14.59 22.62
N ASN A 161 9.71 15.13 23.30
CA ASN A 161 9.57 15.49 24.71
C ASN A 161 8.58 16.65 24.92
N MET A 162 8.58 17.63 24.01
CA MET A 162 7.61 18.73 24.00
C MET A 162 6.17 18.24 23.78
N ILE A 163 5.97 17.31 22.83
CA ILE A 163 4.65 16.70 22.58
C ILE A 163 4.17 15.91 23.80
N LYS A 164 5.06 15.16 24.47
CA LYS A 164 4.73 14.45 25.70
C LYS A 164 4.25 15.40 26.80
N GLN A 165 4.95 16.51 27.02
CA GLN A 165 4.56 17.50 28.03
C GLN A 165 3.21 18.16 27.70
N LEU A 166 2.95 18.47 26.42
CA LEU A 166 1.67 19.01 25.99
C LEU A 166 0.53 18.01 26.21
N LEU A 167 0.73 16.73 25.87
CA LEU A 167 -0.26 15.67 26.10
C LEU A 167 -0.57 15.48 27.58
N ILE A 168 0.44 15.47 28.44
CA ILE A 168 0.24 15.35 29.90
C ILE A 168 -0.61 16.50 30.41
N LYS A 169 -0.28 17.74 30.02
CA LYS A 169 -1.02 18.93 30.43
C LYS A 169 -2.48 18.92 29.94
N ASP A 170 -2.72 18.45 28.72
CA ASP A 170 -4.07 18.36 28.14
C ASP A 170 -4.91 17.26 28.81
N ILE A 171 -4.29 16.11 29.13
CA ILE A 171 -4.92 15.04 29.90
C ILE A 171 -5.26 15.53 31.31
N GLU A 172 -4.34 16.20 31.99
CA GLU A 172 -4.53 16.73 33.34
C GLU A 172 -5.65 17.77 33.38
N ALA A 173 -5.66 18.73 32.46
CA ALA A 173 -6.73 19.71 32.33
C ALA A 173 -8.11 19.06 32.02
N THR A 174 -8.12 17.98 31.23
CA THR A 174 -9.34 17.22 30.92
C THR A 174 -9.85 16.47 32.14
N ILE A 175 -8.95 15.86 32.93
CA ILE A 175 -9.27 15.19 34.18
C ILE A 175 -9.84 16.20 35.17
N ASP A 176 -9.18 17.34 35.36
CA ASP A 176 -9.64 18.40 36.27
C ASP A 176 -11.00 18.94 35.86
N ARG A 177 -11.23 19.16 34.56
CA ARG A 177 -12.53 19.63 34.05
C ARG A 177 -13.63 18.60 34.29
N ARG A 178 -13.34 17.30 34.13
CA ARG A 178 -14.30 16.23 34.41
C ARG A 178 -14.54 16.06 35.91
N LEU A 179 -13.51 16.13 36.75
CA LEU A 179 -13.63 16.10 38.20
C LEU A 179 -14.46 17.28 38.69
N ASN A 180 -14.17 18.49 38.21
CA ASN A 180 -14.92 19.69 38.56
C ASN A 180 -16.40 19.56 38.14
N TYR A 181 -16.68 19.01 36.95
CA TYR A 181 -18.06 18.70 36.53
C TYR A 181 -18.75 17.65 37.40
N ILE A 182 -18.03 16.62 37.87
CA ILE A 182 -18.60 15.57 38.73
C ILE A 182 -18.88 16.11 40.15
N PHE A 183 -17.95 16.86 40.72
CA PHE A 183 -18.05 17.34 42.11
C PHE A 183 -18.89 18.61 42.26
N PHE A 184 -18.89 19.49 41.26
CA PHE A 184 -19.55 20.80 41.33
C PHE A 184 -20.64 21.01 40.27
N GLY A 185 -20.81 20.08 39.32
CA GLY A 185 -21.69 20.25 38.15
C GLY A 185 -23.18 19.95 38.34
N LYS A 186 -23.69 19.67 39.55
CA LYS A 186 -25.15 19.63 39.80
C LYS A 186 -25.55 19.73 41.29
N ARG A 187 -25.73 20.96 41.76
CA ARG A 187 -26.75 21.33 42.76
C ARG A 187 -27.63 22.44 42.21
N SER A 188 -28.46 22.10 41.23
CA SER A 188 -29.64 22.89 40.85
C SER A 188 -30.67 21.99 40.21
N LYS A 189 -31.36 21.20 41.04
CA LYS A 189 -32.72 20.77 40.74
C LYS A 189 -33.64 21.64 41.60
N PRO A 190 -34.48 22.51 41.01
CA PRO A 190 -35.67 23.00 41.69
C PRO A 190 -36.75 21.92 41.57
N HIS A 191 -37.10 21.31 42.69
CA HIS A 191 -38.42 20.74 42.94
C HIS A 191 -38.74 20.96 44.41
#